data_AF-A0A7S9VTP8-F1
#
_entry.id   AF-A0A7S9VTP8-F1
#
_cell.length_a   1.000
_cell.length_b   1.000
_cell.length_c   1.000
_cell.angle_alpha   90.00
_cell.angle_beta   90.00
_cell.angle_gamma   90.00
#
_symmetry.space_group_name_H-M   'P 1'
#
loop_
_entity.id
_entity.type
_entity.pdbx_description
1 polymer ?
#
loop_
_entity_poly.entity_id
_entity_poly.type
_entity_poly.pdbx_seq_one_letter_code
_entity_poly.pdbx_strand_id
1 'polypeptide(L)'
;MATAVFGGLAVITGLVGGVAATRSADIKSAEDATKIAEADARAADANARAEEAKADAAKAHQRAEEASAEAEKVRERLQKSQEMRQLTKSQADAMLPLLKSDLFQKEPLPWITVAHVPDAEAQAFAYQLCDFFKSCGVQQGPFGEAFQKVPSKSDLAFAVKTSEPTPENQPFTRLSHVMQESGISIGVIEDKGLKPNELTIIVLRKPEARDNLLVGKG
;
A
#
# COMPACT_ATOMS: atom_id res chain seq x y z
N MET A 1 61.20 16.03 -73.17
CA MET A 1 61.35 16.73 -74.48
C MET A 1 60.12 16.34 -75.29
N ALA A 2 59.11 17.21 -75.43
CA ALA A 2 58.98 18.25 -76.47
C ALA A 2 59.19 17.64 -77.87
N THR A 3 58.30 17.74 -78.86
CA THR A 3 57.16 18.64 -79.15
C THR A 3 56.56 18.16 -80.47
N ALA A 4 55.25 18.31 -80.68
CA ALA A 4 54.71 18.72 -81.99
C ALA A 4 53.31 19.32 -81.81
N VAL A 5 53.24 20.62 -82.07
CA VAL A 5 52.06 21.48 -82.15
C VAL A 5 51.64 21.55 -83.63
N PHE A 6 50.42 22.07 -83.85
CA PHE A 6 49.76 22.47 -85.11
C PHE A 6 48.86 21.39 -85.71
N GLY A 7 47.60 21.66 -86.04
CA GLY A 7 46.85 22.90 -86.03
C GLY A 7 45.41 22.62 -86.48
N GLY A 8 44.49 23.52 -86.14
CA GLY A 8 43.09 23.37 -86.53
C GLY A 8 42.23 24.49 -85.96
N LEU A 9 42.26 25.63 -86.64
CA LEU A 9 41.39 26.76 -86.43
C LEU A 9 39.93 26.35 -86.75
N ALA A 10 39.00 26.54 -85.82
CA ALA A 10 37.58 26.68 -86.14
C ALA A 10 36.99 27.77 -85.25
N VAL A 11 36.95 28.99 -85.79
CA VAL A 11 36.20 30.11 -85.24
C VAL A 11 34.81 30.10 -85.89
N ILE A 12 33.81 30.51 -85.09
CA ILE A 12 32.49 31.02 -85.47
C ILE A 12 31.38 29.97 -85.68
N THR A 13 30.48 29.86 -84.70
CA THR A 13 29.03 29.99 -84.98
C THR A 13 28.24 30.34 -83.71
N GLY A 14 27.67 31.55 -83.71
CA GLY A 14 26.46 32.03 -83.00
C GLY A 14 26.30 31.67 -81.52
N LEU A 15 26.35 32.61 -80.57
CA LEU A 15 25.38 33.71 -80.42
C LEU A 15 23.92 33.35 -80.78
N VAL A 16 23.47 32.14 -80.45
CA VAL A 16 22.04 31.83 -80.35
C VAL A 16 21.74 31.31 -78.95
N GLY A 17 21.11 32.17 -78.14
CA GLY A 17 20.21 31.68 -77.12
C GLY A 17 20.63 31.85 -75.66
N GLY A 18 21.09 33.03 -75.27
CA GLY A 18 21.03 33.52 -73.87
C GLY A 18 19.61 33.58 -73.25
N VAL A 19 18.64 32.88 -73.85
CA VAL A 19 17.25 32.69 -73.40
C VAL A 19 17.02 31.24 -72.91
N ALA A 20 17.92 30.30 -73.22
CA ALA A 20 17.85 28.94 -72.66
C ALA A 20 18.48 28.85 -71.26
N ALA A 21 19.58 29.58 -71.02
CA ALA A 21 20.27 29.58 -69.72
C ALA A 21 19.45 30.27 -68.61
N THR A 22 18.71 31.33 -68.93
CA THR A 22 17.79 32.00 -67.99
C THR A 22 16.60 31.11 -67.62
N ARG A 23 16.03 30.38 -68.59
CA ARG A 23 14.95 29.41 -68.28
C ARG A 23 15.42 28.21 -67.46
N SER A 24 16.64 27.70 -67.69
CA SER A 24 17.19 26.61 -66.88
C SER A 24 17.57 27.04 -65.45
N ALA A 25 17.99 28.30 -65.25
CA ALA A 25 18.23 28.88 -63.93
C ALA A 25 16.92 29.16 -63.18
N ASP A 26 15.88 29.67 -63.87
CA ASP A 26 14.55 29.89 -63.29
C ASP A 26 13.85 28.56 -62.92
N ILE A 27 14.00 27.50 -63.73
CA ILE A 27 13.45 26.17 -63.42
C ILE A 27 14.16 25.55 -62.21
N LYS A 28 15.50 25.65 -62.12
CA LYS A 28 16.24 25.17 -60.94
C LYS A 28 15.92 25.99 -59.69
N SER A 29 15.78 27.31 -59.82
CA SER A 29 15.38 28.20 -58.72
C SER A 29 13.96 27.89 -58.23
N ALA A 30 13.03 27.59 -59.13
CA ALA A 30 11.67 27.16 -58.79
C ALA A 30 11.64 25.76 -58.15
N GLU A 31 12.42 24.81 -58.65
CA GLU A 31 12.56 23.48 -58.05
C GLU A 31 13.20 23.53 -56.66
N ASP A 32 14.21 24.36 -56.46
CA ASP A 32 14.86 24.55 -55.15
C ASP A 32 13.93 25.29 -54.18
N ALA A 33 13.18 26.30 -54.64
CA ALA A 33 12.13 26.93 -53.83
C ALA A 33 11.04 25.95 -53.41
N THR A 34 10.67 25.01 -54.28
CA THR A 34 9.68 23.96 -53.96
C THR A 34 10.23 22.98 -52.93
N LYS A 35 11.50 22.54 -53.08
CA LYS A 35 12.17 21.66 -52.10
C LYS A 35 12.36 22.33 -50.74
N ILE A 36 12.67 23.63 -50.71
CA ILE A 36 12.77 24.40 -49.46
C ILE A 36 11.40 24.50 -48.80
N ALA A 37 10.34 24.80 -49.55
CA ALA A 37 8.98 24.84 -49.00
C ALA A 37 8.50 23.48 -48.46
N GLU A 38 8.85 22.37 -49.14
CA GLU A 38 8.57 21.02 -48.64
C GLU A 38 9.37 20.69 -47.37
N ALA A 39 10.64 21.12 -47.30
CA ALA A 39 11.49 20.93 -46.13
C ALA A 39 10.97 21.73 -44.92
N ASP A 40 10.56 22.98 -45.15
CA ASP A 40 9.98 23.85 -44.11
C ASP A 40 8.63 23.30 -43.63
N ALA A 41 7.78 22.79 -44.53
CA ALA A 41 6.52 22.14 -44.16
C ALA A 41 6.76 20.89 -43.30
N ARG A 42 7.76 20.06 -43.66
CA ARG A 42 8.13 18.88 -42.86
C ARG A 42 8.76 19.26 -41.51
N ALA A 43 9.55 20.33 -41.46
CA ALA A 43 10.12 20.83 -40.21
C ALA A 43 9.04 21.40 -39.28
N ALA A 44 8.05 22.12 -39.83
CA ALA A 44 6.91 22.62 -39.08
C ALA A 44 6.05 21.47 -38.51
N ASP A 45 5.75 20.45 -39.32
CA ASP A 45 5.01 19.25 -38.89
C ASP A 45 5.77 18.46 -37.82
N ALA A 46 7.09 18.31 -37.95
CA ALA A 46 7.95 17.68 -36.95
C ALA A 46 7.98 18.46 -35.63
N ASN A 47 8.07 19.80 -35.69
CA ASN A 47 8.02 20.65 -34.50
C ASN A 47 6.66 20.58 -33.80
N ALA A 48 5.56 20.56 -34.56
CA ALA A 48 4.22 20.40 -34.00
C ALA A 48 4.08 19.07 -33.25
N ARG A 49 4.53 17.95 -33.85
CA ARG A 49 4.54 16.64 -33.19
C ARG A 49 5.46 16.57 -31.98
N ALA A 50 6.60 17.25 -32.02
CA ALA A 50 7.53 17.29 -30.90
C ALA A 50 6.93 18.05 -29.70
N GLU A 51 6.22 19.16 -29.95
CA GLU A 51 5.52 19.90 -28.89
C GLU A 51 4.31 19.13 -28.35
N GLU A 52 3.55 18.42 -29.19
CA GLU A 52 2.48 17.51 -28.72
C GLU A 52 3.05 16.38 -27.85
N ALA A 53 4.15 15.75 -28.27
CA ALA A 53 4.80 14.69 -27.50
C ALA A 53 5.35 15.19 -26.15
N LYS A 54 5.87 16.42 -26.08
CA LYS A 54 6.29 17.04 -24.81
C LYS A 54 5.09 17.29 -23.90
N ALA A 55 3.98 17.80 -24.43
CA ALA A 55 2.77 18.05 -23.66
C ALA A 55 2.18 16.75 -23.08
N ASP A 56 2.20 15.67 -23.86
CA ASP A 56 1.72 14.37 -23.42
C ASP A 56 2.68 13.70 -22.42
N ALA A 57 4.00 13.83 -22.61
CA ALA A 57 4.99 13.39 -21.65
C ALA A 57 4.87 14.12 -20.30
N ALA A 58 4.62 15.43 -20.32
CA ALA A 58 4.40 16.22 -19.11
C ALA A 58 3.13 15.76 -18.35
N LYS A 59 2.02 15.51 -19.07
CA LYS A 59 0.80 14.96 -18.47
C LYS A 59 0.99 13.56 -17.92
N ALA A 60 1.74 12.70 -18.61
CA ALA A 60 2.05 11.35 -18.14
C ALA A 60 2.93 11.37 -16.89
N HIS A 61 3.92 12.27 -16.83
CA HIS A 61 4.75 12.48 -15.65
C HIS A 61 3.91 12.94 -14.45
N GLN A 62 3.04 13.92 -14.65
CA GLN A 62 2.16 14.41 -13.58
C GLN A 62 1.23 13.30 -13.05
N ARG A 63 0.65 12.49 -13.94
CA ARG A 63 -0.16 11.33 -13.54
C ARG A 63 0.64 10.27 -12.80
N ALA A 64 1.90 10.05 -13.17
CA ALA A 64 2.78 9.10 -12.49
C ALA A 64 3.16 9.58 -11.08
N GLU A 65 3.40 10.88 -10.91
CA GLU A 65 3.65 11.49 -9.59
C GLU A 65 2.41 11.41 -8.69
N GLU A 66 1.22 11.72 -9.23
CA GLU A 66 -0.05 11.59 -8.51
C GLU A 66 -0.30 10.14 -8.07
N ALA A 67 -0.11 9.18 -8.99
CA ALA A 67 -0.26 7.75 -8.69
C ALA A 67 0.77 7.26 -7.65
N SER A 68 2.01 7.74 -7.71
CA SER A 68 3.05 7.40 -6.73
C SER A 68 2.71 7.94 -5.35
N ALA A 69 2.26 9.20 -5.26
CA ALA A 69 1.84 9.82 -4.01
C ALA A 69 0.60 9.12 -3.41
N GLU A 70 -0.32 8.65 -4.24
CA GLU A 70 -1.46 7.86 -3.79
C GLU A 70 -1.04 6.46 -3.30
N ALA A 71 -0.14 5.79 -4.03
CA ALA A 71 0.41 4.49 -3.63
C ALA A 71 1.16 4.56 -2.30
N GLU A 72 1.92 5.64 -2.05
CA GLU A 72 2.64 5.85 -0.80
C GLU A 72 1.67 6.08 0.37
N LYS A 73 0.60 6.87 0.17
CA LYS A 73 -0.47 7.02 1.18
C LYS A 73 -1.18 5.70 1.47
N VAL A 74 -1.44 4.88 0.44
CA VAL A 74 -2.05 3.56 0.62
C VAL A 74 -1.09 2.63 1.39
N ARG A 75 0.21 2.66 1.08
CA ARG A 75 1.22 1.87 1.78
C ARG A 75 1.36 2.28 3.24
N GLU A 76 1.38 3.58 3.54
CA GLU A 76 1.45 4.09 4.91
C GLU A 76 0.20 3.71 5.71
N ARG A 77 -0.98 3.81 5.08
CA ARG A 77 -2.24 3.34 5.68
C ARG A 77 -2.21 1.84 5.94
N LEU A 78 -1.71 1.05 4.99
CA LEU A 78 -1.59 -0.40 5.13
C LEU A 78 -0.62 -0.76 6.26
N GLN A 79 0.52 -0.08 6.34
CA GLN A 79 1.52 -0.32 7.38
C GLN A 79 1.01 0.08 8.76
N LYS A 80 0.46 1.28 8.94
CA LYS A 80 -0.20 1.70 10.20
C LYS A 80 -1.32 0.74 10.58
N SER A 81 -2.06 0.27 9.58
CA SER A 81 -3.11 -0.71 9.81
C SER A 81 -2.56 -2.07 10.21
N GLN A 82 -1.38 -2.49 9.76
CA GLN A 82 -0.74 -3.74 10.18
C GLN A 82 -0.11 -3.61 11.58
N GLU A 83 0.48 -2.46 11.92
CA GLU A 83 1.06 -2.20 13.24
C GLU A 83 0.02 -2.24 14.37
N MET A 84 -1.22 -1.80 14.10
CA MET A 84 -2.34 -1.92 15.06
C MET A 84 -2.94 -3.35 15.16
N ARG A 85 -2.42 -4.32 14.39
CA ARG A 85 -3.03 -5.65 14.21
C ARG A 85 -2.13 -6.81 14.65
N GLN A 86 -1.02 -6.51 15.31
CA GLN A 86 -0.12 -7.53 15.85
C GLN A 86 -0.02 -7.40 17.36
N LEU A 87 0.17 -8.52 18.04
CA LEU A 87 0.56 -8.48 19.43
C LEU A 87 1.96 -7.86 19.52
N THR A 88 2.04 -6.61 19.97
CA THR A 88 3.33 -5.92 20.07
C THR A 88 4.20 -6.61 21.11
N LYS A 89 5.53 -6.50 20.95
CA LYS A 89 6.47 -7.03 21.94
C LYS A 89 6.19 -6.47 23.34
N SER A 90 5.86 -5.19 23.46
CA SER A 90 5.51 -4.56 24.74
C SER A 90 4.28 -5.20 25.40
N GLN A 91 3.25 -5.52 24.61
CA GLN A 91 2.03 -6.19 25.12
C GLN A 91 2.33 -7.63 25.54
N ALA A 92 3.11 -8.36 24.74
CA ALA A 92 3.56 -9.71 25.09
C ALA A 92 4.39 -9.70 26.39
N ASP A 93 5.38 -8.80 26.48
CA ASP A 93 6.25 -8.66 27.66
C ASP A 93 5.45 -8.26 28.91
N ALA A 94 4.38 -7.47 28.78
CA ALA A 94 3.50 -7.11 29.90
C ALA A 94 2.66 -8.29 30.40
N MET A 95 2.15 -9.13 29.50
CA MET A 95 1.35 -10.30 29.87
C MET A 95 2.19 -11.48 30.36
N LEU A 96 3.43 -11.63 29.87
CA LEU A 96 4.28 -12.79 30.11
C LEU A 96 4.45 -13.15 31.61
N PRO A 97 4.74 -12.21 32.53
CA PRO A 97 4.88 -12.53 33.95
C PRO A 97 3.61 -13.11 34.56
N LEU A 98 2.44 -12.59 34.17
CA LEU A 98 1.15 -13.08 34.66
C LEU A 98 0.88 -14.50 34.15
N LEU A 99 1.08 -14.74 32.85
CA LEU A 99 0.80 -16.05 32.24
C LEU A 99 1.72 -17.15 32.75
N LYS A 100 2.93 -16.80 33.20
CA LYS A 100 3.88 -17.72 33.84
C LYS A 100 3.76 -17.79 35.37
N SER A 101 2.86 -17.02 35.97
CA SER A 101 2.67 -17.00 37.42
C SER A 101 1.85 -18.21 37.90
N ASP A 102 1.91 -18.48 39.21
CA ASP A 102 1.12 -19.54 39.85
C ASP A 102 -0.39 -19.41 39.57
N LEU A 103 -0.91 -18.21 39.26
CA LEU A 103 -2.32 -18.01 38.90
C LEU A 103 -2.72 -18.75 37.63
N PHE A 104 -1.80 -18.92 36.67
CA PHE A 104 -2.04 -19.62 35.41
C PHE A 104 -1.47 -21.04 35.37
N GLN A 105 -0.65 -21.39 36.35
CA GLN A 105 0.09 -22.67 36.39
C GLN A 105 -0.41 -23.62 37.50
N LYS A 106 -1.24 -23.15 38.43
CA LYS A 106 -1.78 -23.95 39.54
C LYS A 106 -3.16 -24.51 39.22
N GLU A 107 -3.43 -25.73 39.68
CA GLU A 107 -4.75 -26.35 39.57
C GLU A 107 -5.82 -25.65 40.43
N PRO A 108 -7.06 -25.48 39.92
CA PRO A 108 -7.50 -25.83 38.57
C PRO A 108 -6.92 -24.89 37.52
N LEU A 109 -6.35 -25.46 36.45
CA LEU A 109 -5.71 -24.67 35.39
C LEU A 109 -6.75 -23.79 34.68
N PRO A 110 -6.45 -22.49 34.46
CA PRO A 110 -7.29 -21.64 33.64
C PRO A 110 -7.34 -22.14 32.20
N TRP A 111 -8.54 -22.27 31.66
CA TRP A 111 -8.80 -22.75 30.31
C TRP A 111 -9.23 -21.59 29.41
N ILE A 112 -8.39 -21.25 28.43
CA ILE A 112 -8.66 -20.14 27.49
C ILE A 112 -9.08 -20.68 26.13
N THR A 113 -10.23 -20.24 25.65
CA THR A 113 -10.66 -20.45 24.26
C THR A 113 -10.54 -19.12 23.53
N VAL A 114 -9.86 -19.10 22.37
CA VAL A 114 -9.85 -17.92 21.52
C VAL A 114 -10.82 -18.15 20.36
N ALA A 115 -11.78 -17.24 20.23
CA ALA A 115 -12.75 -17.23 19.16
C ALA A 115 -12.61 -15.94 18.35
N HIS A 116 -12.89 -16.02 17.05
CA HIS A 116 -12.78 -14.90 16.13
C HIS A 116 -14.10 -14.62 15.40
N VAL A 117 -14.22 -13.41 14.90
CA VAL A 117 -15.27 -12.93 13.98
C VAL A 117 -14.73 -13.05 12.54
N PRO A 118 -15.57 -13.19 11.47
CA PRO A 118 -15.15 -13.80 10.20
C PRO A 118 -14.26 -12.94 9.27
N ASP A 119 -13.56 -11.93 9.78
CA ASP A 119 -12.56 -11.23 8.97
C ASP A 119 -11.18 -11.87 9.12
N ALA A 120 -10.44 -11.95 8.01
CA ALA A 120 -9.14 -12.62 7.93
C ALA A 120 -8.08 -12.00 8.85
N GLU A 121 -8.27 -10.75 9.27
CA GLU A 121 -7.31 -10.01 10.09
C GLU A 121 -7.51 -10.28 11.58
N ALA A 122 -8.76 -10.27 12.05
CA ALA A 122 -9.14 -10.76 13.38
C ALA A 122 -8.72 -12.22 13.54
N GLN A 123 -8.87 -13.02 12.50
CA GLN A 123 -8.38 -14.41 12.47
C GLN A 123 -6.86 -14.48 12.67
N ALA A 124 -6.08 -13.67 11.94
CA ALA A 124 -4.61 -13.66 12.07
C ALA A 124 -4.16 -13.23 13.48
N PHE A 125 -4.78 -12.20 14.06
CA PHE A 125 -4.49 -11.75 15.42
C PHE A 125 -4.89 -12.80 16.46
N ALA A 126 -6.04 -13.46 16.28
CA ALA A 126 -6.48 -14.55 17.14
C ALA A 126 -5.48 -15.73 17.15
N TYR A 127 -4.91 -16.07 15.98
CA TYR A 127 -3.83 -17.05 15.90
C TYR A 127 -2.57 -16.61 16.66
N GLN A 128 -2.16 -15.34 16.56
CA GLN A 128 -1.01 -14.82 17.31
C GLN A 128 -1.22 -14.91 18.83
N LEU A 129 -2.42 -14.57 19.31
CA LEU A 129 -2.78 -14.73 20.73
C LEU A 129 -2.73 -16.19 21.16
N CYS A 130 -3.31 -17.11 20.36
CA CYS A 130 -3.22 -18.54 20.61
C CYS A 130 -1.78 -19.03 20.71
N ASP A 131 -0.93 -18.69 19.74
CA ASP A 131 0.48 -19.10 19.74
C ASP A 131 1.23 -18.53 20.95
N PHE A 132 0.96 -17.28 21.31
CA PHE A 132 1.56 -16.64 22.48
C PHE A 132 1.16 -17.33 23.79
N PHE A 133 -0.13 -17.55 24.03
CA PHE A 133 -0.60 -18.26 25.22
C PHE A 133 -0.06 -19.68 25.29
N LYS A 134 0.01 -20.39 24.15
CA LYS A 134 0.59 -21.74 24.07
C LYS A 134 2.08 -21.73 24.41
N SER A 135 2.82 -20.73 23.93
CA SER A 135 4.25 -20.54 24.28
C SER A 135 4.47 -20.26 25.78
N CYS A 136 3.44 -19.75 26.46
CA CYS A 136 3.44 -19.53 27.91
C CYS A 136 2.99 -20.75 28.72
N GLY A 137 2.62 -21.87 28.07
CA GLY A 137 2.13 -23.08 28.73
C GLY A 137 0.68 -22.98 29.22
N VAL A 138 -0.10 -22.01 28.74
CA VAL A 138 -1.51 -21.83 29.12
C VAL A 138 -2.38 -22.88 28.44
N GLN A 139 -3.32 -23.46 29.19
CA GLN A 139 -4.25 -24.46 28.68
C GLN A 139 -5.27 -23.83 27.73
N GLN A 140 -5.46 -24.42 26.56
CA GLN A 140 -6.34 -23.87 25.53
C GLN A 140 -7.44 -24.82 25.07
N GLY A 141 -8.60 -24.21 24.82
CA GLY A 141 -9.73 -24.81 24.14
C GLY A 141 -9.60 -24.83 22.62
N PRO A 142 -10.55 -25.48 21.93
CA PRO A 142 -10.59 -25.50 20.48
C PRO A 142 -10.74 -24.08 19.94
N PHE A 143 -9.88 -23.71 18.99
CA PHE A 143 -10.04 -22.48 18.23
C PHE A 143 -11.31 -22.54 17.39
N GLY A 144 -12.15 -21.51 17.44
CA GLY A 144 -13.48 -21.54 16.81
C GLY A 144 -13.97 -20.18 16.31
N GLU A 145 -15.09 -20.22 15.60
CA GLU A 145 -15.84 -19.02 15.19
C GLU A 145 -16.83 -18.63 16.29
N ALA A 146 -16.92 -17.34 16.61
CA ALA A 146 -17.93 -16.82 17.52
C ALA A 146 -19.10 -16.22 16.73
N PHE A 147 -20.31 -16.71 17.00
CA PHE A 147 -21.57 -16.17 16.42
C PHE A 147 -22.31 -15.21 17.37
N GLN A 148 -21.72 -14.82 18.51
CA GLN A 148 -22.37 -13.90 19.45
C GLN A 148 -22.27 -12.44 18.99
N LYS A 149 -23.38 -11.71 19.09
CA LYS A 149 -23.40 -10.24 18.96
C LYS A 149 -22.70 -9.64 20.17
N VAL A 150 -21.48 -9.17 19.99
CA VAL A 150 -20.68 -8.59 21.06
C VAL A 150 -20.87 -7.06 21.09
N PRO A 151 -20.89 -6.41 22.27
CA PRO A 151 -21.05 -4.96 22.36
C PRO A 151 -19.97 -4.22 21.56
N SER A 152 -20.39 -3.31 20.67
CA SER A 152 -19.58 -2.78 19.57
C SER A 152 -18.47 -1.77 19.96
N LYS A 153 -18.05 -1.70 21.23
CA LYS A 153 -17.15 -0.63 21.73
C LYS A 153 -15.73 -1.09 22.03
N SER A 154 -15.45 -2.38 22.02
CA SER A 154 -14.12 -2.94 22.27
C SER A 154 -13.67 -3.81 21.10
N ASP A 155 -12.36 -3.91 20.89
CA ASP A 155 -11.77 -4.73 19.83
C ASP A 155 -11.69 -6.20 20.24
N LEU A 156 -11.68 -6.44 21.56
CA LEU A 156 -11.73 -7.74 22.20
C LEU A 156 -12.86 -7.78 23.24
N ALA A 157 -13.40 -8.97 23.47
CA ALA A 157 -14.25 -9.23 24.61
C ALA A 157 -13.88 -10.53 25.33
N PHE A 158 -13.99 -10.51 26.64
CA PHE A 158 -13.82 -11.65 27.51
C PHE A 158 -15.19 -12.15 27.94
N ALA A 159 -15.56 -13.34 27.50
CA ALA A 159 -16.71 -14.06 28.04
C ALA A 159 -16.23 -14.94 29.20
N VAL A 160 -16.74 -14.66 30.40
CA VAL A 160 -16.43 -15.36 31.66
C VAL A 160 -17.72 -15.79 32.34
N LYS A 161 -17.67 -16.79 33.23
CA LYS A 161 -18.88 -17.23 33.95
C LYS A 161 -19.55 -16.13 34.77
N THR A 162 -18.74 -15.31 35.44
CA THR A 162 -19.17 -14.20 36.30
C THR A 162 -18.12 -13.08 36.22
N SER A 163 -18.58 -11.84 36.24
CA SER A 163 -17.71 -10.66 36.32
C SER A 163 -17.24 -10.36 37.75
N GLU A 164 -17.88 -10.96 38.76
CA GLU A 164 -17.49 -10.80 40.16
C GLU A 164 -16.18 -11.56 40.46
N PRO A 165 -15.20 -10.97 41.15
CA PRO A 165 -13.93 -11.63 41.42
C PRO A 165 -14.10 -12.81 42.40
N THR A 166 -13.83 -14.01 41.91
CA THR A 166 -13.73 -15.27 42.64
C THR A 166 -12.29 -15.81 42.55
N PRO A 167 -11.87 -16.72 43.43
CA PRO A 167 -10.54 -17.35 43.31
C PRO A 167 -10.31 -18.02 41.94
N GLU A 168 -11.37 -18.55 41.32
CA GLU A 168 -11.31 -19.33 40.08
C GLU A 168 -11.24 -18.45 38.83
N ASN A 169 -11.84 -17.24 38.85
CA ASN A 169 -11.78 -16.30 37.73
C ASN A 169 -10.73 -15.18 37.93
N GLN A 170 -10.07 -15.12 39.09
CA GLN A 170 -9.01 -14.18 39.40
C GLN A 170 -7.92 -14.10 38.32
N PRO A 171 -7.48 -15.22 37.69
CA PRO A 171 -6.52 -15.17 36.59
C PRO A 171 -7.02 -14.33 35.40
N PHE A 172 -8.31 -14.42 35.08
CA PHE A 172 -8.94 -13.70 33.97
C PHE A 172 -9.18 -12.23 34.27
N THR A 173 -9.58 -11.90 35.50
CA THR A 173 -9.67 -10.49 35.96
C THR A 173 -8.30 -9.81 35.91
N ARG A 174 -7.24 -10.52 36.33
CA ARG A 174 -5.87 -9.99 36.23
C ARG A 174 -5.41 -9.86 34.80
N LEU A 175 -5.74 -10.83 33.94
CA LEU A 175 -5.39 -10.80 32.52
C LEU A 175 -6.07 -9.61 31.82
N SER A 176 -7.36 -9.37 32.10
CA SER A 176 -8.06 -8.22 31.50
C SER A 176 -7.43 -6.90 31.92
N HIS A 177 -7.02 -6.77 33.19
CA HIS A 177 -6.37 -5.57 33.69
C HIS A 177 -5.02 -5.32 33.00
N VAL A 178 -4.15 -6.34 32.96
CA VAL A 178 -2.83 -6.22 32.30
C VAL A 178 -2.98 -5.89 30.81
N MET A 179 -3.93 -6.52 30.13
CA MET A 179 -4.18 -6.23 28.72
C MET A 179 -4.69 -4.78 28.54
N GLN A 180 -5.60 -4.29 29.37
CA GLN A 180 -6.05 -2.90 29.35
C GLN A 180 -4.91 -1.90 29.63
N GLU A 181 -4.06 -2.17 30.63
CA GLU A 181 -2.87 -1.37 30.94
C GLU A 181 -1.86 -1.35 29.78
N SER A 182 -1.77 -2.45 29.02
CA SER A 182 -0.95 -2.55 27.81
C SER A 182 -1.59 -1.92 26.55
N GLY A 183 -2.73 -1.25 26.71
CA GLY A 183 -3.42 -0.54 25.63
C GLY A 183 -4.40 -1.40 24.81
N ILE A 184 -4.71 -2.61 25.26
CA ILE A 184 -5.66 -3.51 24.60
C ILE A 184 -7.06 -3.31 25.20
N SER A 185 -7.98 -2.75 24.43
CA SER A 185 -9.37 -2.52 24.88
C SER A 185 -10.14 -3.82 24.98
N ILE A 186 -10.61 -4.16 26.20
CA ILE A 186 -11.36 -5.38 26.49
C ILE A 186 -12.72 -5.03 27.08
N GLY A 187 -13.77 -5.54 26.45
CA GLY A 187 -15.10 -5.66 27.05
C GLY A 187 -15.24 -6.96 27.85
N VAL A 188 -16.11 -6.99 28.85
CA VAL A 188 -16.40 -8.22 29.62
C VAL A 188 -17.87 -8.59 29.41
N ILE A 189 -18.13 -9.86 29.16
CA ILE A 189 -19.45 -10.46 28.97
C ILE A 189 -19.59 -11.61 29.95
N GLU A 190 -20.75 -11.74 30.58
CA GLU A 190 -21.06 -12.92 31.38
C GLU A 190 -21.70 -14.01 30.53
N ASP A 191 -21.10 -15.20 30.51
CA ASP A 191 -21.62 -16.40 29.89
C ASP A 191 -21.77 -17.51 30.94
N LYS A 192 -23.02 -17.73 31.38
CA LYS A 192 -23.37 -18.73 32.39
C LYS A 192 -23.10 -20.18 31.94
N GLY A 193 -22.88 -20.41 30.64
CA GLY A 193 -22.51 -21.70 30.09
C GLY A 193 -21.07 -22.11 30.36
N LEU A 194 -20.20 -21.16 30.73
CA LEU A 194 -18.79 -21.42 31.02
C LEU A 194 -18.58 -21.94 32.46
N LYS A 195 -17.52 -22.71 32.66
CA LYS A 195 -17.03 -23.03 34.00
C LYS A 195 -16.30 -21.83 34.62
N PRO A 196 -16.16 -21.75 35.96
CA PRO A 196 -15.51 -20.62 36.62
C PRO A 196 -14.04 -20.40 36.19
N ASN A 197 -13.34 -21.48 35.84
CA ASN A 197 -11.96 -21.47 35.35
C ASN A 197 -11.88 -21.46 33.81
N GLU A 198 -12.96 -21.12 33.10
CA GLU A 198 -12.98 -20.99 31.64
C GLU A 198 -13.17 -19.52 31.21
N LEU A 199 -12.42 -19.12 30.19
CA LEU A 199 -12.49 -17.83 29.53
C LEU A 199 -12.61 -18.04 28.02
N THR A 200 -13.55 -17.36 27.37
CA THR A 200 -13.55 -17.22 25.91
C THR A 200 -13.15 -15.80 25.53
N ILE A 201 -12.05 -15.65 24.80
CA ILE A 201 -11.59 -14.40 24.23
C ILE A 201 -12.18 -14.27 22.83
N ILE A 202 -13.05 -13.30 22.63
CA ILE A 202 -13.69 -13.02 21.34
C ILE A 202 -12.92 -11.86 20.67
N VAL A 203 -12.30 -12.13 19.53
CA VAL A 203 -11.63 -11.12 18.70
C VAL A 203 -12.63 -10.54 17.71
N LEU A 204 -12.98 -9.27 17.87
CA LEU A 204 -14.18 -8.70 17.27
C LEU A 204 -13.93 -8.00 15.94
N ARG A 205 -13.11 -6.95 15.95
CA ARG A 205 -12.80 -6.12 14.78
C ARG A 205 -11.50 -5.35 15.00
N LYS A 206 -10.98 -4.83 13.89
CA LYS A 206 -9.95 -3.79 13.82
C LYS A 206 -10.22 -2.67 14.84
N PRO A 207 -9.23 -2.22 15.63
CA PRO A 207 -9.29 -0.93 16.30
C PRO A 207 -9.60 0.11 15.23
N GLU A 208 -10.79 0.73 15.27
CA GLU A 208 -11.00 1.93 14.48
C GLU A 208 -9.84 2.84 14.84
N ALA A 209 -9.05 3.23 13.84
CA ALA A 209 -8.05 4.25 14.02
C ALA A 209 -8.84 5.40 14.64
N ARG A 210 -8.67 5.64 15.95
CA ARG A 210 -9.33 6.77 16.60
C ARG A 210 -8.95 7.93 15.72
N ASP A 211 -9.94 8.47 15.04
CA ASP A 211 -9.73 9.53 14.09
C ASP A 211 -8.93 10.59 14.85
N ASN A 212 -7.70 10.82 14.41
CA ASN A 212 -7.09 12.12 14.53
C ASN A 212 -7.88 13.06 13.60
N LEU A 213 -9.18 13.22 13.86
CA LEU A 213 -10.06 14.30 13.42
C LEU A 213 -9.74 15.52 14.29
N LEU A 214 -8.47 15.92 14.24
CA LEU A 214 -7.99 17.22 14.65
C LEU A 214 -7.15 17.82 13.52
N VAL A 215 -7.64 17.74 12.28
CA VAL A 215 -7.26 18.65 11.19
C VAL A 215 -8.44 18.73 10.21
N GLY A 216 -9.13 19.84 9.96
CA GLY A 216 -9.05 21.14 10.58
C GLY A 216 -10.43 21.78 10.65
N LYS A 217 -10.60 22.62 11.67
CA LYS A 217 -11.47 23.78 11.54
C LYS A 217 -10.72 24.79 10.69
N GLY A 218 -11.30 25.13 9.55
CA GLY A 218 -10.88 26.21 8.65
C GLY A 218 -12.06 26.51 7.74
#